data_AF-A0A067LYH3-F1
#
_entry.id   AF-A0A067LYH3-F1
#
_cell.length_a   1.000
_cell.length_b   1.000
_cell.length_c   1.000
_cell.angle_alpha   90.00
_cell.angle_beta   90.00
_cell.angle_gamma   90.00
#
_symmetry.space_group_name_H-M   'P 1'
#
loop_
_entity.id
_entity.type
_entity.pdbx_description
1 polymer ?
#
loop_
_entity_poly.entity_id
_entity_poly.type
_entity_poly.pdbx_seq_one_letter_code
_entity_poly.pdbx_strand_id
1 'polypeptide(L)'
;RYNLTAAQWSTLEDILSALPPHQVQQAMSSETTPTLSMAIPAMEALLSQWTQLAAHTPHLNFIVSACCSKLQEYLSKMQQSKAYVIAMFLNPGCKFQWIETHW
;
A
#
# COMPACT_ATOMS: atom_id res chain seq x y z
N ARG A 1 -27.22 18.07 -1.01
CA ARG A 1 -26.37 18.07 0.20
C ARG A 1 -26.57 16.73 0.89
N TYR A 2 -25.57 15.85 0.85
CA TYR A 2 -25.66 14.55 1.53
C TYR A 2 -25.48 14.78 3.04
N ASN A 3 -26.56 14.72 3.81
CA ASN A 3 -26.52 14.84 5.26
C ASN A 3 -26.15 13.47 5.84
N LEU A 4 -24.86 13.21 5.96
CA LEU A 4 -24.36 12.04 6.67
C LEU A 4 -24.66 12.18 8.17
N THR A 5 -25.20 11.13 8.78
CA THR A 5 -25.42 11.06 10.23
C THR A 5 -24.08 11.01 10.97
N ALA A 6 -24.03 11.40 12.24
CA ALA A 6 -22.78 11.39 13.03
C ALA A 6 -22.06 10.02 13.03
N ALA A 7 -22.82 8.92 13.02
CA ALA A 7 -22.26 7.57 12.90
C ALA A 7 -21.60 7.31 11.52
N GLN A 8 -22.18 7.83 10.44
CA GLN A 8 -21.62 7.70 9.09
C GLN A 8 -20.37 8.57 8.91
N TRP A 9 -20.30 9.71 9.60
CA TRP A 9 -19.08 10.51 9.68
C TRP A 9 -17.96 9.77 10.41
N SER A 10 -18.26 9.12 11.54
CA SER A 10 -17.27 8.29 12.24
C SER A 10 -16.79 7.12 11.38
N THR A 11 -17.70 6.43 10.67
CA THR A 11 -17.28 5.36 9.74
C THR A 11 -16.46 5.91 8.57
N LEU A 12 -16.77 7.11 8.08
CA LEU A 12 -15.99 7.76 7.03
C LEU A 12 -14.59 8.17 7.53
N GLU A 13 -14.47 8.66 8.76
CA GLU A 13 -13.18 8.94 9.39
C GLU A 13 -12.36 7.66 9.60
N ASP A 14 -12.99 6.56 10.04
CA ASP A 14 -12.32 5.25 10.13
C ASP A 14 -11.83 4.79 8.74
N ILE A 15 -12.65 4.94 7.70
CA ILE A 15 -12.27 4.64 6.30
C ILE A 15 -11.16 5.59 5.82
N LEU A 16 -11.20 6.87 6.17
CA LEU A 16 -10.18 7.86 5.80
C LEU A 16 -8.85 7.58 6.49
N SER A 17 -8.88 7.13 7.75
CA SER A 17 -7.68 6.66 8.45
C SER A 17 -7.13 5.36 7.84
N ALA A 18 -8.00 4.53 7.24
CA ALA A 18 -7.63 3.40 6.40
C ALA A 18 -7.16 3.81 4.99
N LEU A 19 -7.26 5.10 4.63
CA LEU A 19 -6.92 5.65 3.32
C LEU A 19 -5.52 6.34 3.21
N PRO A 20 -4.40 5.78 3.73
CA PRO A 20 -3.06 6.15 3.27
C PRO A 20 -2.74 5.90 1.78
N PRO A 21 -3.48 5.11 0.95
CA PRO A 21 -2.99 4.80 -0.37
C PRO A 21 -3.04 6.00 -1.30
N HIS A 22 -3.60 7.17 -0.94
CA HIS A 22 -3.47 8.35 -1.80
C HIS A 22 -2.00 8.76 -2.00
N GLN A 23 -1.19 8.77 -0.94
CA GLN A 23 0.23 9.15 -1.07
C GLN A 23 1.02 8.12 -1.85
N VAL A 24 0.76 6.83 -1.61
CA VAL A 24 1.39 5.74 -2.35
C VAL A 24 0.90 5.71 -3.79
N GLN A 25 -0.40 5.84 -4.05
CA GLN A 25 -0.98 5.90 -5.38
C GLN A 25 -0.46 7.12 -6.15
N GLN A 26 -0.36 8.29 -5.51
CA GLN A 26 0.18 9.49 -6.14
C GLN A 26 1.67 9.33 -6.44
N ALA A 27 2.45 8.77 -5.52
CA ALA A 27 3.85 8.44 -5.77
C ALA A 27 3.96 7.45 -6.94
N MET A 28 3.16 6.39 -6.96
CA MET A 28 3.12 5.34 -7.99
C MET A 28 2.55 5.78 -9.33
N SER A 29 1.73 6.83 -9.35
CA SER A 29 1.21 7.45 -10.57
C SER A 29 2.14 8.53 -11.14
N SER A 30 3.25 8.82 -10.46
CA SER A 30 4.29 9.71 -10.96
C SER A 30 5.24 8.94 -11.87
N GLU A 31 5.42 9.42 -13.10
CA GLU A 31 6.29 8.81 -14.13
C GLU A 31 7.80 8.93 -13.84
N THR A 32 8.20 9.44 -12.67
CA THR A 32 9.62 9.57 -12.32
C THR A 32 10.26 8.22 -11.97
N THR A 33 11.43 7.96 -12.53
CA THR A 33 12.20 6.70 -12.43
C THR A 33 12.61 6.25 -11.00
N PRO A 34 12.55 7.04 -9.91
CA PRO A 34 12.67 6.51 -8.55
C PRO A 34 11.44 5.72 -8.07
N THR A 35 10.26 6.00 -8.64
CA THR A 35 8.97 5.42 -8.25
C THR A 35 8.92 3.90 -8.39
N LEU A 36 9.52 3.37 -9.47
CA LEU A 36 9.45 1.94 -9.78
C LEU A 36 10.23 1.08 -8.78
N SER A 37 11.37 1.59 -8.29
CA SER A 37 12.19 0.90 -7.27
C SER A 37 11.53 0.85 -5.89
N MET A 38 10.70 1.86 -5.57
CA MET A 38 10.00 1.97 -4.28
C MET A 38 8.57 1.40 -4.31
N ALA A 39 8.06 1.05 -5.49
CA ALA A 39 6.70 0.55 -5.69
C ALA A 39 6.40 -0.71 -4.87
N ILE A 40 7.28 -1.71 -4.92
CA ILE A 40 7.12 -2.97 -4.17
C ILE A 40 7.23 -2.71 -2.66
N PRO A 41 8.29 -2.05 -2.14
CA PRO A 41 8.37 -1.69 -0.73
C PRO A 41 7.16 -0.89 -0.20
N ALA A 42 6.66 0.07 -0.99
CA ALA A 42 5.51 0.88 -0.59
C ALA A 42 4.21 0.06 -0.52
N MET A 43 4.01 -0.87 -1.44
CA MET A 43 2.86 -1.78 -1.41
C MET A 43 2.92 -2.76 -0.24
N GLU A 44 4.11 -3.28 0.10
CA GLU A 44 4.31 -4.15 1.26
C GLU A 44 4.07 -3.40 2.58
N ALA A 45 4.58 -2.17 2.69
CA ALA A 45 4.33 -1.31 3.84
C ALA A 45 2.84 -1.00 4.03
N LEU A 46 2.12 -0.73 2.93
CA LEU A 46 0.66 -0.54 2.96
C LEU A 46 -0.08 -1.79 3.45
N LEU A 47 0.31 -2.96 2.95
CA LEU A 47 -0.30 -4.23 3.35
C LEU A 47 -0.08 -4.51 4.85
N SER A 48 1.10 -4.19 5.37
CA SER A 48 1.40 -4.30 6.81
C SER A 48 0.51 -3.37 7.65
N GLN A 49 0.41 -2.10 7.27
CA GLN A 49 -0.42 -1.11 7.97
C GLN A 49 -1.90 -1.50 7.97
N TRP A 50 -2.42 -1.98 6.84
CA TRP A 50 -3.80 -2.45 6.75
C TRP A 50 -4.05 -3.72 7.55
N THR A 51 -3.09 -4.65 7.60
CA THR A 51 -3.22 -5.83 8.45
C THR A 51 -3.30 -5.45 9.94
N GLN A 52 -2.52 -4.47 10.38
CA GLN A 52 -2.62 -3.92 11.75
C GLN A 52 -3.96 -3.22 11.97
N LEU A 53 -4.44 -2.44 11.01
CA LEU A 53 -5.72 -1.74 11.11
C LEU A 53 -6.91 -2.70 11.21
N ALA A 54 -6.89 -3.81 10.45
CA ALA A 54 -7.90 -4.86 10.55
C ALA A 54 -7.95 -5.49 11.95
N ALA A 55 -6.80 -5.64 12.61
CA ALA A 55 -6.72 -6.18 13.97
C ALA A 55 -7.36 -5.25 15.01
N HIS A 56 -7.26 -3.92 14.81
CA HIS A 56 -7.84 -2.93 15.71
C HIS A 56 -9.30 -2.57 15.39
N THR A 57 -9.77 -2.88 14.17
CA THR A 57 -11.02 -2.35 13.63
C THR A 57 -11.86 -3.45 12.98
N PRO A 58 -12.46 -4.36 13.77
CA PRO A 58 -13.12 -5.56 13.24
C PRO A 58 -14.33 -5.27 12.34
N HIS A 59 -15.00 -4.11 12.49
CA HIS A 59 -16.08 -3.70 11.59
C HIS A 59 -15.62 -3.34 10.17
N LEU A 60 -14.34 -2.99 10.01
CA LEU A 60 -13.74 -2.71 8.70
C LEU A 60 -13.07 -3.93 8.07
N ASN A 61 -13.06 -5.09 8.74
CA ASN A 61 -12.32 -6.26 8.29
C ASN A 61 -12.75 -6.74 6.88
N PHE A 62 -14.03 -6.63 6.53
CA PHE A 62 -14.51 -6.93 5.17
C PHE A 62 -13.89 -6.00 4.12
N ILE A 63 -13.77 -4.70 4.42
CA ILE A 63 -13.19 -3.72 3.50
C ILE A 63 -11.67 -3.94 3.41
N VAL A 64 -11.01 -4.08 4.56
CA VAL A 64 -9.56 -4.28 4.62
C VAL A 64 -9.12 -5.57 3.93
N SER A 65 -9.85 -6.67 4.09
CA SER A 65 -9.54 -7.93 3.40
C SER A 65 -9.66 -7.80 1.87
N ALA A 66 -10.69 -7.11 1.37
CA ALA A 66 -10.82 -6.81 -0.06
C ALA A 66 -9.64 -5.95 -0.57
N CYS A 67 -9.25 -4.93 0.20
CA CYS A 67 -8.12 -4.07 -0.09
C CYS A 67 -6.78 -4.84 -0.11
N CYS A 68 -6.53 -5.71 0.88
CA CYS A 68 -5.35 -6.57 0.93
C CYS A 68 -5.29 -7.56 -0.24
N SER A 69 -6.42 -8.20 -0.57
CA SER A 69 -6.50 -9.10 -1.72
C SER A 69 -6.12 -8.38 -3.01
N LYS A 70 -6.59 -7.13 -3.19
CA LYS A 70 -6.24 -6.35 -4.36
C LYS A 70 -4.77 -5.96 -4.41
N LEU A 71 -4.17 -5.56 -3.29
CA LEU A 71 -2.74 -5.27 -3.21
C LEU A 71 -1.88 -6.49 -3.53
N GLN A 72 -2.26 -7.68 -3.05
CA GLN A 72 -1.55 -8.93 -3.37
C GLN A 72 -1.60 -9.24 -4.88
N GLU A 73 -2.74 -9.00 -5.54
CA GLU A 73 -2.86 -9.14 -7.00
C GLU A 73 -1.88 -8.19 -7.72
N TYR A 74 -1.79 -6.93 -7.28
CA TYR A 74 -0.87 -5.96 -7.86
C TYR A 74 0.60 -6.32 -7.61
N LEU A 75 0.96 -6.71 -6.38
CA LEU A 75 2.30 -7.17 -6.03
C LEU A 75 2.73 -8.36 -6.90
N SER A 76 1.85 -9.34 -7.08
CA SER A 76 2.10 -10.49 -7.96
C SER A 76 2.42 -10.05 -9.40
N LYS A 77 1.64 -9.12 -9.96
CA LYS A 77 1.90 -8.56 -11.29
C LYS A 77 3.21 -7.77 -11.36
N MET A 78 3.56 -7.03 -10.31
CA MET A 78 4.81 -6.26 -10.25
C MET A 78 6.03 -7.17 -10.17
N GLN A 79 5.96 -8.24 -9.37
CA GLN A 79 7.03 -9.24 -9.26
C GLN A 79 7.26 -10.02 -10.57
N GLN A 80 6.20 -10.25 -11.36
CA GLN A 80 6.33 -10.86 -12.70
C GLN A 80 7.00 -9.94 -13.72
N SER A 81 7.00 -8.63 -13.48
CA SER A 81 7.65 -7.66 -14.35
C SER A 81 9.10 -7.44 -13.95
N LYS A 82 10.01 -7.86 -14.82
CA LYS A 82 11.48 -7.67 -14.65
C LYS A 82 11.86 -6.20 -14.45
N ALA A 83 11.05 -5.26 -14.93
CA ALA A 83 11.33 -3.83 -14.80
C ALA A 83 11.39 -3.38 -13.33
N TYR A 84 10.50 -3.88 -12.47
CA TYR A 84 10.50 -3.52 -11.05
C TYR A 84 11.71 -4.11 -10.32
N VAL A 85 12.03 -5.37 -10.59
CA VAL A 85 13.20 -6.05 -9.99
C VAL A 85 14.51 -5.37 -10.41
N ILE A 86 14.64 -5.03 -11.70
CA ILE A 86 15.82 -4.33 -12.23
C ILE A 86 15.91 -2.92 -11.64
N ALA A 87 14.81 -2.17 -11.55
CA ALA A 87 14.80 -0.84 -10.94
C ALA A 87 15.19 -0.88 -9.45
N MET A 88 14.71 -1.86 -8.70
CA MET A 88 15.08 -2.06 -7.29
C MET A 88 16.57 -2.40 -7.13
N PHE A 89 17.12 -3.23 -8.03
CA PHE A 89 18.54 -3.56 -8.03
C PHE A 89 19.45 -2.39 -8.41
N LEU A 90 19.00 -1.56 -9.37
CA LEU A 90 19.72 -0.36 -9.82
C LEU A 90 19.65 0.80 -8.83
N ASN A 91 18.69 0.78 -7.89
CA ASN A 91 18.64 1.75 -6.80
C ASN A 91 19.48 1.26 -5.61
N PRO A 92 20.66 1.85 -5.36
CA PRO A 92 21.54 1.41 -4.28
C PRO A 92 20.86 1.48 -2.90
N GLY A 93 19.97 2.46 -2.66
CA GLY A 93 19.25 2.58 -1.39
C GLY A 93 18.27 1.43 -1.13
N CYS A 94 17.51 1.01 -2.15
CA CYS A 94 16.59 -0.13 -2.03
C CYS A 94 17.35 -1.46 -1.83
N LYS A 95 18.47 -1.63 -2.55
CA LYS A 95 19.30 -2.83 -2.44
C LYS A 95 19.91 -2.98 -1.05
N PHE A 96 20.42 -1.90 -0.45
CA PHE A 96 20.95 -1.94 0.92
C PHE A 96 19.85 -2.26 1.94
N GLN A 97 18.70 -1.60 1.86
CA GLN A 97 17.59 -1.85 2.79
C GLN A 97 17.04 -3.28 2.68
N TRP A 98 16.96 -3.84 1.47
CA TRP A 98 16.50 -5.22 1.27
C TRP A 98 17.48 -6.23 1.87
N ILE A 99 18.80 -6.02 1.68
CA ILE A 99 19.85 -6.87 2.27
C ILE A 99 19.75 -6.84 3.79
N GLU A 100 19.67 -5.66 4.42
CA GLU A 100 19.55 -5.55 5.89
C GLU A 100 18.30 -6.22 6.47
N THR A 101 17.23 -6.34 5.69
CA THR A 101 15.97 -6.93 6.16
C THR A 101 15.88 -8.45 5.93
N HIS A 102 16.61 -8.99 4.94
CA HIS A 102 16.51 -10.39 4.51
C HIS A 102 17.79 -11.22 4.66
N TRP A 103 18.93 -10.60 5.03
CA TRP A 103 20.23 -11.23 5.23
C TRP A 103 20.86 -10.76 6.55
#